data_AF-V2TSX2-F1
#
_entry.id   AF-V2TSX2-F1
#
_cell.length_a   1.000
_cell.length_b   1.000
_cell.length_c   1.000
_cell.angle_alpha   90.00
_cell.angle_beta   90.00
_cell.angle_gamma   90.00
#
_symmetry.space_group_name_H-M   'P 1'
#
loop_
_entity.id
_entity.type
_entity.pdbx_description
1 polymer ?
#
loop_
_entity_poly.entity_id
_entity_poly.type
_entity_poly.pdbx_seq_one_letter_code
_entity_poly.pdbx_strand_id
1 'polypeptide(L)'
;MIKRYLTSASVAFLFAAINTTSIQAASPTEELLSLTNVQGTLNHTFDSILPMYKQQAIQLVQQHTGHTSFTARDQQAVERITQSMLANSQAYLQRMNIMQSIQGVYATYYTDQEIQAYVKFLKSPEGRSIMSKQNQLNTAVEQQIAMAISTVAKSPGFQQKIAQDTQTILAELPRR
;
A
#
# COMPACT_ATOMS: atom_id res chain seq x y z
N MET A 1 80.20 -19.28 22.61
CA MET A 1 78.96 -19.18 23.41
C MET A 1 78.35 -17.80 23.17
N ILE A 2 77.08 -17.72 22.71
CA ILE A 2 76.12 -16.57 22.85
C ILE A 2 76.43 -15.32 21.98
N LYS A 3 75.54 -14.56 21.30
CA LYS A 3 74.18 -14.61 20.68
C LYS A 3 74.07 -13.34 19.79
N ARG A 4 73.18 -13.38 18.76
CA ARG A 4 72.42 -12.33 17.99
C ARG A 4 72.42 -10.86 18.54
N TYR A 5 72.22 -9.76 17.79
CA TYR A 5 71.13 -9.34 16.85
C TYR A 5 71.64 -8.18 15.94
N LEU A 6 71.49 -8.12 14.61
CA LEU A 6 70.33 -7.74 13.74
C LEU A 6 69.72 -6.32 13.96
N THR A 7 70.15 -5.41 13.07
CA THR A 7 69.47 -4.31 12.36
C THR A 7 68.04 -3.90 12.71
N SER A 8 67.78 -2.58 12.76
CA SER A 8 66.54 -2.00 12.19
C SER A 8 66.68 -0.47 11.99
N ALA A 9 66.56 -0.02 10.74
CA ALA A 9 66.37 1.38 10.37
C ALA A 9 64.86 1.62 10.16
N SER A 10 64.28 2.51 10.95
CA SER A 10 62.85 2.82 10.88
C SER A 10 62.57 3.81 9.74
N VAL A 11 61.88 3.35 8.69
CA VAL A 11 61.22 4.22 7.71
C VAL A 11 59.76 4.35 8.14
N ALA A 12 59.36 5.54 8.56
CA ALA A 12 57.97 5.85 8.89
C ALA A 12 57.20 6.18 7.60
N PHE A 13 56.35 5.26 7.15
CA PHE A 13 55.32 5.54 6.13
C PHE A 13 54.08 6.12 6.80
N LEU A 14 53.81 7.40 6.55
CA LEU A 14 52.55 8.05 6.89
C LEU A 14 51.47 7.59 5.89
N PHE A 15 50.58 6.71 6.32
CA PHE A 15 49.34 6.43 5.59
C PHE A 15 48.34 7.56 5.85
N ALA A 16 48.12 8.40 4.85
CA ALA A 16 46.99 9.32 4.82
C ALA A 16 45.70 8.50 4.64
N ALA A 17 44.88 8.43 5.69
CA ALA A 17 43.55 7.82 5.62
C ALA A 17 42.63 8.71 4.76
N ILE A 18 42.36 8.28 3.53
CA ILE A 18 41.32 8.87 2.69
C ILE A 18 39.98 8.42 3.28
N ASN A 19 39.29 9.31 3.99
CA ASN A 19 37.91 9.10 4.38
C ASN A 19 37.02 9.18 3.14
N THR A 20 36.93 8.08 2.38
CA THR A 20 35.84 7.92 1.41
C THR A 20 34.55 7.72 2.19
N THR A 21 33.77 8.79 2.35
CA THR A 21 32.35 8.68 2.70
C THR A 21 31.69 7.83 1.62
N SER A 22 31.39 6.56 1.93
CA SER A 22 30.60 5.71 1.05
C SER A 22 29.22 6.32 0.93
N ILE A 23 28.92 6.94 -0.22
CA ILE A 23 27.53 7.23 -0.59
C ILE A 23 26.89 5.85 -0.75
N GLN A 24 26.10 5.44 0.23
CA GLN A 24 25.42 4.16 0.21
C GLN A 24 24.43 4.21 -0.96
N ALA A 25 24.72 3.45 -2.01
CA ALA A 25 23.81 3.34 -3.15
C ALA A 25 22.45 2.85 -2.63
N ALA A 26 21.37 3.47 -3.10
CA ALA A 26 20.01 3.04 -2.78
C ALA A 26 19.86 1.55 -3.10
N SER A 27 19.24 0.81 -2.20
CA SER A 27 18.96 -0.62 -2.42
C SER A 27 18.08 -0.81 -3.67
N PRO A 28 18.19 -1.95 -4.38
CA PRO A 28 17.30 -2.25 -5.50
C PRO A 28 15.81 -2.14 -5.14
N THR A 29 15.46 -2.44 -3.89
CA THR A 29 14.10 -2.30 -3.37
C THR A 29 13.69 -0.83 -3.23
N GLU A 30 14.54 0.04 -2.71
CA GLU A 30 14.27 1.49 -2.67
C GLU A 30 14.06 2.06 -4.07
N GLU A 31 14.88 1.62 -5.03
CA GLU A 31 14.71 2.02 -6.42
C GLU A 31 13.40 1.51 -7.00
N LEU A 32 13.03 0.25 -6.73
CA LEU A 32 11.72 -0.30 -7.14
C LEU A 32 10.55 0.50 -6.57
N LEU A 33 10.62 0.87 -5.28
CA LEU A 33 9.57 1.68 -4.65
C LEU A 33 9.47 3.07 -5.28
N SER A 34 10.57 3.66 -5.74
CA SER A 34 10.56 4.95 -6.45
C SER A 34 9.94 4.87 -7.86
N LEU A 35 10.03 3.69 -8.49
CA LEU A 35 9.47 3.43 -9.82
C LEU A 35 8.00 2.98 -9.78
N THR A 36 7.47 2.74 -8.58
CA THR A 36 6.08 2.35 -8.34
C THR A 36 5.32 3.48 -7.66
N ASN A 37 3.99 3.46 -7.73
CA ASN A 37 3.16 4.53 -7.14
C ASN A 37 2.88 4.31 -5.64
N VAL A 38 3.84 3.80 -4.87
CA VAL A 38 3.62 3.42 -3.46
C VAL A 38 3.21 4.62 -2.60
N GLN A 39 3.82 5.78 -2.82
CA GLN A 39 3.42 7.01 -2.13
C GLN A 39 1.99 7.43 -2.50
N GLY A 40 1.63 7.32 -3.77
CA GLY A 40 0.26 7.59 -4.21
C GLY A 40 -0.75 6.61 -3.61
N THR A 41 -0.40 5.32 -3.51
CA THR A 41 -1.23 4.31 -2.84
C THR A 41 -1.41 4.62 -1.36
N LEU A 42 -0.35 5.06 -0.67
CA LEU A 42 -0.43 5.46 0.74
C LEU A 42 -1.35 6.68 0.91
N ASN A 43 -1.21 7.69 0.06
CA ASN A 43 -2.08 8.87 0.08
C ASN A 43 -3.55 8.50 -0.19
N HIS A 44 -3.80 7.67 -1.21
CA HIS A 44 -5.14 7.20 -1.51
C HIS A 44 -5.75 6.38 -0.36
N THR A 45 -4.92 5.65 0.38
CA THR A 45 -5.36 4.92 1.59
C THR A 45 -5.80 5.90 2.68
N PHE A 46 -5.12 7.04 2.85
CA PHE A 46 -5.57 8.08 3.77
C PHE A 46 -6.89 8.74 3.34
N ASP A 47 -7.07 8.95 2.04
CA ASP A 47 -8.33 9.50 1.51
C ASP A 47 -9.49 8.52 1.71
N SER A 48 -9.25 7.21 1.52
CA SER A 48 -10.29 6.19 1.63
C SER A 48 -10.77 5.94 3.07
N ILE A 49 -9.93 6.21 4.08
CA ILE A 49 -10.31 6.08 5.50
C ILE A 49 -10.99 7.34 6.06
N LEU A 50 -10.93 8.48 5.36
CA LEU A 50 -11.52 9.73 5.82
C LEU A 50 -13.01 9.63 6.17
N PRO A 51 -13.87 8.94 5.39
CA PRO A 51 -15.28 8.76 5.75
C PRO A 51 -15.48 7.98 7.06
N MET A 52 -14.62 6.99 7.32
CA MET A 52 -14.66 6.21 8.56
C MET A 52 -14.32 7.10 9.77
N TYR A 53 -13.26 7.90 9.68
CA TYR A 53 -12.92 8.86 10.74
C TYR A 53 -13.99 9.91 10.95
N LYS A 54 -14.61 10.41 9.87
CA LYS A 54 -15.74 11.34 9.98
C LYS A 54 -16.92 10.71 10.71
N GLN A 55 -17.25 9.45 10.40
CA GLN A 55 -18.32 8.73 11.08
C GLN A 55 -18.02 8.54 12.57
N GLN A 56 -16.77 8.19 12.91
CA GLN A 56 -16.35 8.07 14.30
C GLN A 56 -16.40 9.41 15.05
N ALA A 57 -15.98 10.50 14.40
CA ALA A 57 -16.06 11.85 14.96
C ALA A 57 -17.51 12.29 15.21
N ILE A 58 -18.45 11.97 14.30
CA ILE A 58 -19.89 12.21 14.50
C ILE A 58 -20.38 11.49 15.77
N GLN A 59 -20.04 10.22 15.93
CA GLN A 59 -20.45 9.44 17.11
C GLN A 59 -19.89 10.04 18.41
N LEU A 60 -18.62 10.45 18.43
CA LEU A 60 -18.00 11.09 19.59
C LEU A 60 -18.70 12.41 19.96
N VAL A 61 -19.01 13.25 18.97
CA VAL A 61 -19.71 14.51 19.22
C VAL A 61 -21.14 14.26 19.71
N GLN A 62 -21.88 13.32 19.12
CA GLN A 62 -23.22 12.94 19.58
C GLN A 62 -23.22 12.43 21.02
N GLN A 63 -22.29 11.55 21.36
CA GLN A 63 -22.15 11.00 22.71
C GLN A 63 -21.81 12.09 23.72
N HIS A 64 -21.02 13.08 23.32
CA HIS A 64 -20.59 14.16 24.22
C HIS A 64 -21.68 15.23 24.42
N THR A 65 -22.36 15.65 23.35
CA THR A 65 -23.32 16.78 23.41
C THR A 65 -24.76 16.34 23.63
N GLY A 66 -25.10 15.08 23.32
CA GLY A 66 -26.47 14.58 23.32
C GLY A 66 -27.33 15.16 22.18
N HIS A 67 -26.75 15.93 21.25
CA HIS A 67 -27.49 16.55 20.17
C HIS A 67 -27.88 15.52 19.09
N THR A 68 -29.17 15.39 18.83
CA THR A 68 -29.71 14.60 17.71
C THR A 68 -29.62 15.35 16.38
N SER A 69 -29.53 16.68 16.41
CA SER A 69 -29.28 17.55 15.24
C SER A 69 -28.09 18.45 15.51
N PHE A 70 -27.10 18.44 14.62
CA PHE A 70 -25.85 19.15 14.80
C PHE A 70 -25.98 20.66 14.55
N THR A 71 -25.50 21.43 15.51
CA THR A 71 -25.24 22.87 15.36
C THR A 71 -23.99 23.11 14.50
N ALA A 72 -23.75 24.35 14.09
CA ALA A 72 -22.52 24.73 13.41
C ALA A 72 -21.25 24.40 14.24
N ARG A 73 -21.34 24.50 15.58
CA ARG A 73 -20.22 24.16 16.47
C ARG A 73 -19.97 22.65 16.51
N ASP A 74 -21.02 21.84 16.47
CA ASP A 74 -20.90 20.37 16.42
C ASP A 74 -20.23 19.94 15.11
N GLN A 75 -20.66 20.53 13.98
CA GLN A 75 -20.04 20.26 12.67
C GLN A 75 -18.55 20.65 12.65
N GLN A 76 -18.21 21.81 13.23
CA GLN A 76 -16.81 22.22 13.35
C GLN A 76 -16.00 21.27 14.24
N ALA A 77 -16.59 20.77 15.35
CA ALA A 77 -15.95 19.80 16.21
C ALA A 77 -15.70 18.46 15.48
N VAL A 78 -16.68 17.97 14.72
CA VAL A 78 -16.53 16.77 13.88
C VAL A 78 -15.36 16.92 12.93
N GLU A 79 -15.27 18.05 12.20
CA GLU A 79 -14.19 18.28 11.25
C GLU A 79 -12.83 18.29 11.95
N ARG A 80 -12.71 19.01 13.08
CA ARG A 80 -11.45 19.08 13.84
C ARG A 80 -11.03 17.71 14.39
N ILE A 81 -11.96 16.90 14.87
CA ILE A 81 -11.67 15.54 15.36
C ILE A 81 -11.24 14.65 14.20
N THR A 82 -11.94 14.72 13.07
CA THR A 82 -11.60 13.96 11.84
C THR A 82 -10.18 14.27 11.38
N GLN A 83 -9.83 15.57 11.29
CA GLN A 83 -8.49 16.01 10.90
C GLN A 83 -7.43 15.62 11.93
N SER A 84 -7.77 15.64 13.22
CA SER A 84 -6.87 15.17 14.29
C SER A 84 -6.59 13.67 14.15
N MET A 85 -7.60 12.84 13.90
CA MET A 85 -7.42 11.40 13.67
C MET A 85 -6.54 11.15 12.45
N LEU A 86 -6.81 11.83 11.33
CA LEU A 86 -6.01 11.71 10.11
C LEU A 86 -4.54 12.09 10.34
N ALA A 87 -4.29 13.27 10.90
CA ALA A 87 -2.93 13.77 11.14
C ALA A 87 -2.15 12.87 12.10
N ASN A 88 -2.81 12.35 13.15
CA ASN A 88 -2.17 11.42 14.08
C ASN A 88 -1.82 10.09 13.42
N SER A 89 -2.72 9.54 12.58
CA SER A 89 -2.43 8.31 11.84
C SER A 89 -1.28 8.48 10.86
N GLN A 90 -1.23 9.60 10.14
CA GLN A 90 -0.09 9.93 9.26
C GLN A 90 1.22 10.03 10.04
N ALA A 91 1.23 10.79 11.14
CA ALA A 91 2.42 10.93 11.99
C ALA A 91 2.87 9.59 12.60
N TYR A 92 1.92 8.75 13.00
CA TYR A 92 2.20 7.44 13.57
C TYR A 92 2.85 6.51 12.53
N LEU A 93 2.30 6.44 11.31
CA LEU A 93 2.87 5.63 10.24
C LEU A 93 4.25 6.12 9.78
N GLN A 94 4.47 7.44 9.77
CA GLN A 94 5.80 8.00 9.54
C GLN A 94 6.80 7.55 10.61
N ARG A 95 6.41 7.59 11.89
CA ARG A 95 7.26 7.12 13.00
C ARG A 95 7.56 5.62 12.94
N MET A 96 6.61 4.83 12.46
CA MET A 96 6.81 3.38 12.26
C MET A 96 7.74 3.04 11.09
N ASN A 97 8.21 4.05 10.33
CA ASN A 97 8.95 3.86 9.10
C ASN A 97 8.23 2.91 8.14
N ILE A 98 6.97 3.22 7.82
CA ILE A 98 6.11 2.39 6.97
C ILE A 98 6.77 2.03 5.63
N MET A 99 7.64 2.90 5.08
CA MET A 99 8.41 2.63 3.88
C MET A 99 9.36 1.44 4.03
N GLN A 100 10.03 1.31 5.19
CA GLN A 100 10.87 0.16 5.48
C GLN A 100 10.03 -1.12 5.64
N SER A 101 8.84 -1.03 6.23
CA SER A 101 7.92 -2.18 6.27
C SER A 101 7.50 -2.62 4.87
N ILE A 102 7.22 -1.66 3.98
CA ILE A 102 6.89 -1.95 2.57
C ILE A 102 8.09 -2.58 1.84
N GLN A 103 9.32 -2.10 2.07
CA GLN A 103 10.52 -2.77 1.55
C GLN A 103 10.59 -4.24 2.01
N GLY A 104 10.28 -4.50 3.29
CA GLY A 104 10.23 -5.86 3.84
C GLY A 104 9.18 -6.76 3.16
N VAL A 105 8.06 -6.20 2.71
CA VAL A 105 7.07 -6.94 1.91
C VAL A 105 7.69 -7.40 0.59
N TYR A 106 8.35 -6.52 -0.15
CA TYR A 106 9.01 -6.91 -1.41
C TYR A 106 10.09 -7.98 -1.18
N ALA A 107 10.90 -7.84 -0.12
CA ALA A 107 11.93 -8.83 0.23
C ALA A 107 11.35 -10.19 0.68
N THR A 108 10.07 -10.25 1.06
CA THR A 108 9.38 -11.50 1.39
C THR A 108 8.98 -12.29 0.15
N TYR A 109 8.62 -11.59 -0.93
CA TYR A 109 8.08 -12.21 -2.15
C TYR A 109 9.07 -12.28 -3.30
N TYR A 110 10.11 -11.46 -3.28
CA TYR A 110 11.12 -11.38 -4.33
C TYR A 110 12.52 -11.48 -3.76
N THR A 111 13.35 -12.23 -4.46
CA THR A 111 14.81 -12.19 -4.29
C THR A 111 15.39 -10.88 -4.84
N ASP A 112 16.59 -10.51 -4.40
CA ASP A 112 17.28 -9.33 -4.91
C ASP A 112 17.47 -9.34 -6.44
N GLN A 113 17.67 -10.53 -7.03
CA GLN A 113 17.80 -10.68 -8.48
C GLN A 113 16.48 -10.38 -9.21
N GLU A 114 15.36 -10.84 -8.66
CA GLU A 114 14.03 -10.55 -9.22
C GLU A 114 13.68 -9.08 -9.07
N ILE A 115 14.02 -8.46 -7.93
CA ILE A 115 13.86 -7.01 -7.72
C ILE A 115 14.67 -6.23 -8.76
N GLN A 116 15.94 -6.60 -9.00
CA GLN A 116 16.78 -5.94 -10.01
C GLN A 116 16.23 -6.11 -11.44
N ALA A 117 15.76 -7.32 -11.78
CA ALA A 117 15.12 -7.57 -13.07
C ALA A 117 13.86 -6.71 -13.24
N TYR A 118 13.07 -6.58 -12.17
CA TYR A 118 11.86 -5.79 -12.17
C TYR A 118 12.16 -4.29 -12.33
N VAL A 119 13.14 -3.77 -11.59
CA VAL A 119 13.64 -2.39 -11.76
C VAL A 119 14.11 -2.14 -13.19
N LYS A 120 14.89 -3.06 -13.77
CA LYS A 120 15.37 -2.94 -15.16
C LYS A 120 14.21 -2.86 -16.14
N PHE A 121 13.19 -3.69 -15.96
CA PHE A 121 11.98 -3.65 -16.77
C PHE A 121 11.24 -2.30 -16.62
N LEU A 122 10.98 -1.85 -15.39
CA LEU A 122 10.28 -0.58 -15.14
C LEU A 122 11.06 0.66 -15.60
N LYS A 123 12.37 0.56 -15.78
CA LYS A 123 13.18 1.61 -16.40
C LYS A 123 13.08 1.65 -17.93
N SER A 124 12.56 0.61 -18.58
CA SER A 124 12.33 0.64 -20.03
C SER A 124 11.10 1.50 -20.38
N PRO A 125 11.06 2.13 -21.57
CA PRO A 125 9.87 2.85 -22.04
C PRO A 125 8.61 1.97 -22.05
N GLU A 126 8.75 0.71 -22.48
CA GLU A 126 7.68 -0.28 -22.54
C GLU A 126 7.23 -0.67 -21.13
N GLY A 127 8.16 -0.93 -20.21
CA GLY A 127 7.83 -1.30 -18.83
C GLY A 127 7.09 -0.19 -18.09
N ARG A 128 7.49 1.08 -18.26
CA ARG A 128 6.73 2.24 -17.74
C ARG A 128 5.33 2.30 -18.32
N SER A 129 5.21 2.15 -19.64
CA SER A 129 3.92 2.20 -20.34
C SER A 129 2.98 1.10 -19.86
N ILE A 130 3.48 -0.13 -19.75
CA ILE A 130 2.73 -1.29 -19.23
C ILE A 130 2.29 -1.02 -17.79
N MET A 131 3.22 -0.63 -16.91
CA MET A 131 2.92 -0.36 -15.50
C MET A 131 1.84 0.72 -15.34
N SER A 132 1.92 1.82 -16.10
CA SER A 132 0.91 2.89 -16.03
C SER A 132 -0.49 2.45 -16.47
N LYS A 133 -0.58 1.47 -17.38
CA LYS A 133 -1.84 0.98 -17.96
C LYS A 133 -2.41 -0.20 -17.20
N GLN A 134 -1.60 -0.89 -16.38
CA GLN A 134 -2.00 -2.13 -15.73
C GLN A 134 -3.24 -1.95 -14.84
N ASN A 135 -3.30 -0.87 -14.05
CA ASN A 135 -4.46 -0.59 -13.20
C ASN A 135 -5.73 -0.34 -14.03
N GLN A 136 -5.61 0.44 -15.11
CA GLN A 136 -6.73 0.72 -16.02
C GLN A 136 -7.22 -0.55 -16.73
N LEU A 137 -6.28 -1.42 -17.13
CA LEU A 137 -6.59 -2.70 -17.73
C LEU A 137 -7.37 -3.60 -16.76
N ASN A 138 -6.91 -3.73 -15.52
CA ASN A 138 -7.58 -4.53 -14.50
C ASN A 138 -9.01 -4.03 -14.27
N THR A 139 -9.20 -2.71 -14.11
CA THR A 139 -10.53 -2.10 -13.97
C THR A 139 -11.41 -2.35 -15.20
N ALA A 140 -10.87 -2.22 -16.42
CA ALA A 140 -11.63 -2.47 -17.65
C ALA A 140 -12.07 -3.94 -17.77
N VAL A 141 -11.21 -4.88 -17.36
CA VAL A 141 -11.53 -6.31 -17.32
C VAL A 141 -12.64 -6.58 -16.31
N GLU A 142 -12.56 -6.05 -15.10
CA GLU A 142 -13.61 -6.18 -14.07
C GLU A 142 -14.96 -5.63 -14.57
N GLN A 143 -14.95 -4.45 -15.20
CA GLN A 143 -16.15 -3.85 -15.79
C GLN A 143 -16.75 -4.74 -16.89
N GLN A 144 -15.92 -5.29 -17.76
CA GLN A 144 -16.38 -6.19 -18.82
C GLN A 144 -17.03 -7.46 -18.26
N ILE A 145 -16.44 -8.05 -17.21
CA ILE A 145 -17.01 -9.21 -16.52
C ILE A 145 -18.36 -8.84 -15.89
N ALA A 146 -18.44 -7.70 -15.19
CA ALA A 146 -19.68 -7.24 -14.56
C ALA A 146 -20.80 -7.01 -15.60
N MET A 147 -20.47 -6.42 -16.76
CA MET A 147 -21.41 -6.25 -17.87
C MET A 147 -21.88 -7.59 -18.45
N ALA A 148 -20.96 -8.56 -18.60
CA ALA A 148 -21.30 -9.90 -19.06
C ALA A 148 -22.25 -10.60 -18.07
N ILE A 149 -21.96 -10.54 -16.77
CA ILE A 149 -22.83 -11.09 -15.71
C ILE A 149 -24.22 -10.45 -15.76
N SER A 150 -24.30 -9.11 -15.84
CA SER A 150 -25.57 -8.38 -15.95
C SER A 150 -26.35 -8.79 -17.20
N THR A 151 -25.66 -8.99 -18.34
CA THR A 151 -26.29 -9.41 -19.60
C THR A 151 -26.87 -10.82 -19.47
N VAL A 152 -26.10 -11.75 -18.92
CA VAL A 152 -26.56 -13.12 -18.66
C VAL A 152 -27.74 -13.12 -17.68
N ALA A 153 -27.67 -12.35 -16.60
CA ALA A 153 -28.72 -12.25 -15.60
C ALA A 153 -30.07 -11.75 -16.16
N LYS A 154 -30.03 -10.95 -17.22
CA LYS A 154 -31.22 -10.46 -17.94
C LYS A 154 -31.71 -11.41 -19.03
N SER A 155 -30.98 -12.48 -19.33
CA SER A 155 -31.38 -13.42 -20.38
C SER A 155 -32.57 -14.29 -19.95
N PRO A 156 -33.53 -14.58 -20.85
CA PRO A 156 -34.70 -15.39 -20.51
C PRO A 156 -34.35 -16.78 -19.98
N GLY A 157 -33.35 -17.45 -20.59
CA GLY A 157 -32.92 -18.79 -20.17
C GLY A 157 -32.34 -18.81 -18.75
N PHE A 158 -31.56 -17.79 -18.39
CA PHE A 158 -31.04 -17.65 -17.03
C PHE A 158 -32.17 -17.37 -16.02
N GLN A 159 -33.08 -16.44 -16.33
CA GLN A 159 -34.22 -16.12 -15.46
C GLN A 159 -35.13 -17.34 -15.24
N GLN A 160 -35.40 -18.10 -16.30
CA GLN A 160 -36.18 -19.33 -16.22
C GLN A 160 -35.50 -20.37 -15.32
N LYS A 161 -34.18 -20.55 -15.47
CA LYS A 161 -33.41 -21.47 -14.63
C LYS A 161 -33.42 -21.05 -13.16
N ILE A 162 -33.20 -19.78 -12.86
CA ILE A 162 -33.29 -19.25 -11.49
C ILE A 162 -34.69 -19.45 -10.90
N ALA A 163 -35.75 -19.21 -11.67
CA ALA A 163 -37.13 -19.43 -11.21
C ALA A 163 -37.39 -20.92 -10.90
N GLN A 164 -36.91 -21.83 -11.75
CA GLN A 164 -37.00 -23.27 -11.51
C GLN A 164 -36.24 -23.69 -10.25
N ASP A 165 -34.97 -23.29 -10.14
CA ASP A 165 -34.13 -23.63 -8.98
C ASP A 165 -34.74 -23.08 -7.68
N THR A 166 -35.28 -21.85 -7.73
CA THR A 166 -36.00 -21.25 -6.59
C THR A 166 -37.23 -22.08 -6.20
N GLN A 167 -38.04 -22.52 -7.17
CA GLN A 167 -39.20 -23.37 -6.88
C GLN A 167 -38.80 -24.71 -6.28
N THR A 168 -37.73 -25.34 -6.79
CA THR A 168 -37.18 -26.59 -6.24
C THR A 168 -36.74 -26.40 -4.78
N ILE A 169 -35.97 -25.36 -4.49
CA ILE A 169 -35.51 -25.06 -3.12
C ILE A 169 -36.69 -24.80 -2.18
N LEU A 170 -37.68 -24.02 -2.62
CA LEU A 170 -38.86 -23.73 -1.80
C LEU A 170 -39.72 -24.97 -1.52
N ALA A 171 -39.75 -25.94 -2.44
CA ALA A 171 -40.51 -27.18 -2.27
C ALA A 171 -39.91 -28.12 -1.20
N GLU A 172 -38.63 -27.96 -0.87
CA GLU A 172 -37.94 -28.72 0.19
C GLU A 172 -38.23 -28.19 1.60
N LEU A 173 -38.82 -27.00 1.71
CA LEU A 173 -39.12 -26.38 3.00
C LEU A 173 -40.39 -27.00 3.63
N PRO A 174 -40.38 -27.29 4.95
CA PRO A 174 -41.54 -27.85 5.62
C PRO A 174 -42.73 -26.89 5.58
N ARG A 175 -43.89 -27.42 5.17
CA ARG A 175 -45.15 -26.68 5.23
C ARG A 175 -45.61 -26.61 6.69
N ARG A 176 -46.11 -25.44 7.09
CA ARG A 176 -46.79 -25.26 8.38
C ARG A 176 -48.13 -25.95 8.40
#